data_AF-A0A7U9NHL5-F1
#
_entry.id   AF-A0A7U9NHL5-F1
#
_cell.length_a   1.000
_cell.length_b   1.000
_cell.length_c   1.000
_cell.angle_alpha   90.00
_cell.angle_beta   90.00
_cell.angle_gamma   90.00
#
_symmetry.space_group_name_H-M   'P 1'
#
loop_
_entity.id
_entity.type
_entity.pdbx_description
1 polymer ?
#
loop_
_entity_poly.entity_id
_entity_poly.type
_entity_poly.pdbx_seq_one_letter_code
_entity_poly.pdbx_strand_id
1 'polypeptide(L)' 'MKNGKAPTREQKKIMKAHGLIPENWLVVKNLPDTLEVVSRAALKKVGQKPRTKIVSKSL' A
#
# COMPACT_ATOMS: atom_id res chain seq x y z
N MET A 1 0.70 6.24 13.24
CA MET A 1 -0.24 5.35 12.51
C MET A 1 0.39 3.96 12.46
N LYS A 2 -0.01 3.03 13.33
CA LYS A 2 0.68 1.73 13.45
C LYS A 2 0.31 0.74 12.33
N ASN A 3 -0.81 0.95 11.65
CA ASN A 3 -1.34 0.11 10.56
C ASN A 3 -1.86 1.05 9.46
N GLY A 4 -1.47 0.85 8.19
CA GLY A 4 -1.74 1.79 7.09
C GLY A 4 -3.22 2.17 6.87
N LYS A 5 -3.46 3.23 6.10
CA LYS A 5 -4.81 3.72 5.76
C LYS A 5 -5.40 3.00 4.56
N ALA A 6 -6.73 2.94 4.50
CA ALA A 6 -7.42 2.48 3.29
C ALA A 6 -7.09 3.41 2.10
N PRO A 7 -6.80 2.87 0.91
CA PRO A 7 -6.46 3.69 -0.25
C PRO A 7 -7.65 4.52 -0.74
N THR A 8 -7.40 5.78 -1.12
CA THR A 8 -8.36 6.67 -1.77
C THR A 8 -8.69 6.20 -3.19
N ARG A 9 -9.71 6.79 -3.82
CA ARG A 9 -10.12 6.44 -5.19
C ARG A 9 -8.96 6.53 -6.20
N GLU A 10 -8.11 7.55 -6.09
CA GLU A 10 -6.95 7.74 -6.96
C GLU A 10 -5.84 6.71 -6.69
N GLN A 11 -5.55 6.46 -5.42
CA GLN A 11 -4.58 5.45 -5.02
C GLN A 11 -5.01 4.06 -5.48
N LYS A 12 -6.31 3.75 -5.45
CA LYS A 12 -6.86 2.50 -6.01
C LYS A 12 -6.56 2.37 -7.51
N LYS A 13 -6.64 3.45 -8.29
CA LYS A 13 -6.31 3.43 -9.72
C LYS A 13 -4.83 3.14 -9.95
N ILE A 14 -3.96 3.84 -9.23
CA ILE A 14 -2.50 3.63 -9.28
C ILE A 14 -2.15 2.18 -8.92
N MET A 15 -2.70 1.68 -7.81
CA MET A 15 -2.48 0.31 -7.36
C MET A 15 -2.92 -0.73 -8.39
N LYS A 16 -4.10 -0.56 -8.99
CA LYS A 16 -4.59 -1.47 -10.06
C LYS A 16 -3.68 -1.45 -11.28
N ALA A 17 -3.20 -0.28 -11.68
CA ALA A 17 -2.28 -0.17 -12.81
C ALA A 17 -0.91 -0.85 -12.53
N HIS A 18 -0.50 -0.94 -11.27
CA HIS A 18 0.65 -1.74 -10.80
C HIS A 18 0.33 -3.22 -10.51
N GLY A 19 -0.85 -3.71 -10.93
CA GLY A 19 -1.28 -5.10 -10.72
C GLY A 19 -1.63 -5.45 -9.26
N LEU A 20 -1.83 -4.45 -8.39
CA LEU A 20 -2.21 -4.65 -6.99
C LEU A 20 -3.72 -4.60 -6.81
N ILE A 21 -4.25 -5.46 -5.92
CA ILE A 21 -5.68 -5.50 -5.54
C ILE A 21 -5.92 -4.56 -4.35
N PRO A 22 -6.57 -3.39 -4.49
CA PRO A 22 -6.62 -2.40 -3.41
C PRO A 22 -7.30 -2.88 -2.12
N GLU A 23 -8.15 -3.90 -2.17
CA GLU A 23 -8.75 -4.55 -0.99
C GLU A 23 -7.75 -5.33 -0.14
N ASN A 24 -6.62 -5.76 -0.71
CA ASN A 24 -5.58 -6.52 0.01
C ASN A 24 -4.44 -5.63 0.52
N TRP A 25 -4.44 -4.35 0.17
CA TRP A 25 -3.33 -3.44 0.42
C TRP A 25 -3.80 -2.16 1.14
N LEU A 26 -2.90 -1.61 1.95
CA LEU A 26 -3.09 -0.38 2.72
C LEU A 26 -1.96 0.59 2.39
N VAL A 27 -2.24 1.89 2.43
CA VAL A 27 -1.26 2.94 2.20
C VAL A 27 -0.59 3.30 3.53
N VAL A 28 0.72 3.11 3.61
CA VAL A 28 1.55 3.46 4.76
C VAL A 28 2.05 4.89 4.64
N LYS A 29 2.55 5.26 3.46
CA LYS A 29 3.00 6.63 3.16
C LYS A 29 2.53 7.06 1.78
N ASN A 30 2.14 8.32 1.69
CA ASN A 30 1.85 8.99 0.44
C ASN A 30 2.94 10.02 0.19
N LEU A 31 3.91 9.67 -0.65
CA LEU A 31 4.99 10.57 -1.08
C LEU A 31 4.58 11.25 -2.39
N PRO A 32 5.23 12.36 -2.81
CA PRO A 32 4.86 13.05 -4.05
C PRO A 32 4.80 12.11 -5.25
N ASP A 33 5.87 11.34 -5.49
CA ASP A 33 6.03 10.49 -6.68
C ASP A 33 5.69 9.02 -6.44
N THR A 34 5.59 8.60 -5.18
CA THR A 34 5.42 7.18 -4.82
C THR A 34 4.38 6.97 -3.72
N LEU A 35 3.82 5.77 -3.68
CA LEU A 35 3.01 5.28 -2.56
C LEU A 35 3.73 4.11 -1.90
N GLU A 36 3.97 4.21 -0.61
CA GLU A 36 4.39 3.06 0.19
C GLU A 36 3.14 2.33 0.67
N VAL A 37 3.02 1.07 0.30
CA VAL A 37 1.88 0.21 0.62
C VAL A 37 2.29 -1.03 1.39
N VAL A 38 1.40 -1.56 2.21
CA VAL A 38 1.58 -2.81 2.97
C VAL A 38 0.41 -3.73 2.69
N SER A 39 0.66 -5.04 2.59
CA SER A 39 -0.42 -6.00 2.46
C SER A 39 -1.08 -6.27 3.81
N ARG A 40 -2.41 -6.45 3.82
CA ARG A 40 -3.16 -6.83 5.04
C ARG A 40 -2.67 -8.16 5.60
N ALA A 41 -2.24 -9.09 4.74
CA ALA A 41 -1.66 -10.36 5.15
C ALA A 41 -0.33 -10.19 5.90
N ALA A 42 0.53 -9.25 5.47
CA ALA A 42 1.80 -8.98 6.16
C ALA A 42 1.59 -8.40 7.57
N LEU A 43 0.48 -7.68 7.81
CA LEU A 43 0.14 -7.14 9.13
C LEU A 43 -0.34 -8.21 10.12
N LYS A 44 -0.84 -9.35 9.64
CA LYS A 44 -1.28 -10.45 10.51
C LYS A 44 -0.11 -11.28 11.07
N LYS A 45 1.11 -11.11 10.54
CA LYS A 45 2.30 -11.82 11.04
C LYS A 45 2.80 -11.14 12.33
N VAL A 46 2.57 -11.79 13.46
CA VAL A 46 3.02 -11.31 14.77
C VAL A 46 4.53 -11.56 14.92
N GLY A 47 5.26 -10.58 15.46
CA GLY A 47 6.69 -10.69 15.76
C GLY A 47 7.65 -10.31 14.62
N GLN A 48 7.13 -9.95 13.43
CA GLN A 48 7.96 -9.46 12.32
C GLN A 48 7.47 -8.13 11.79
N LYS A 49 8.40 -7.26 11.36
CA LYS A 49 8.06 -5.99 10.73
C LYS A 49 7.38 -6.28 9.37
N PRO A 50 6.17 -5.75 9.13
CA PRO A 50 5.46 -5.97 7.87
C PRO A 50 6.29 -5.47 6.69
N ARG A 51 6.41 -6.29 5.64
CA ARG A 51 7.08 -5.89 4.41
C ARG A 51 6.22 -4.89 3.66
N THR A 52 6.77 -3.70 3.40
CA THR A 52 6.14 -2.68 2.56
C THR A 52 6.64 -2.79 1.12
N LYS A 53 5.84 -2.30 0.18
CA LYS A 53 6.16 -2.18 -1.25
C LYS A 53 6.01 -0.73 -1.65
N ILE A 54 6.91 -0.23 -2.49
CA ILE A 54 6.81 1.12 -3.07
C ILE A 54 6.24 0.96 -4.47
N VAL A 55 5.20 1.74 -4.80
CA VAL A 55 4.65 1.85 -6.15
C VAL A 55 4.80 3.28 -6.66
N SER A 56 5.22 3.41 -7.90
CA SER A 56 5.34 4.72 -8.57
C SER A 56 3.96 5.27 -8.90
N LYS A 57 3.76 6.58 -8.77
CA LYS A 57 2.54 7.25 -9.24
C LYS A 57 2.59 7.59 -10.72
N SER A 58 3.80 7.76 -11.26
CA SER A 58 4.05 7.78 -12.69
C SER A 58 4.10 6.34 -13.21
N LEU A 59 3.24 6.06 -14.19
CA LEU A 59 3.24 4.84 -15.00
C LEU A 59 3.79 5.18 -16.38
#